data_AF-A0A974RY67-F1
#
_entry.id   AF-A0A974RY67-F1
#
_cell.length_a   1.000
_cell.length_b   1.000
_cell.length_c   1.000
_cell.angle_alpha   90.00
_cell.angle_beta   90.00
_cell.angle_gamma   90.00
#
_symmetry.space_group_name_H-M   'P 1'
#
loop_
_entity.id
_entity.type
_entity.pdbx_description
1 polymer ?
#
loop_
_entity_poly.entity_id
_entity_poly.type
_entity_poly.pdbx_seq_one_letter_code
_entity_poly.pdbx_strand_id
1 'polypeptide(L)'
;MMNKNTLQINKQDGSVTIKNYPIILKKGTTREEIGTVLTPLYRSNIDYKNGTEWMFFEDIEFSECPCTLGLYIDNGILTEVKITIVPAHSDRSAAGWSSNATVDEAVLLALIEYRIQLGRPFKDEKEFFDWGEVWCLPDYKRSEMNSGIKYK
;
A
#
# COMPACT_ATOMS: atom_id res chain seq x y z
N MET A 1 -12.66 -21.81 -2.85
CA MET A 1 -11.77 -20.62 -2.92
C MET A 1 -12.17 -19.70 -1.79
N MET A 2 -11.28 -19.42 -0.83
CA MET A 2 -11.54 -18.35 0.14
C MET A 2 -11.62 -17.02 -0.63
N ASN A 3 -12.63 -16.19 -0.35
CA ASN A 3 -12.73 -14.85 -0.94
C ASN A 3 -11.53 -14.04 -0.45
N LYS A 4 -10.61 -13.73 -1.36
CA LYS A 4 -9.40 -12.97 -1.04
C LYS A 4 -9.72 -11.50 -0.76
N ASN A 5 -8.98 -10.88 0.15
CA ASN A 5 -9.12 -9.46 0.51
C ASN A 5 -8.34 -8.61 -0.49
N THR A 6 -8.91 -8.42 -1.68
CA THR A 6 -8.25 -7.69 -2.78
C THR A 6 -8.38 -6.18 -2.58
N LEU A 7 -7.26 -5.48 -2.67
CA LEU A 7 -7.16 -4.03 -2.64
C LEU A 7 -7.48 -3.43 -4.02
N GLN A 8 -8.34 -2.41 -4.05
CA GLN A 8 -8.68 -1.66 -5.26
C GLN A 8 -8.55 -0.16 -5.03
N ILE A 9 -8.06 0.55 -6.04
CA ILE A 9 -7.83 1.99 -6.05
C ILE A 9 -8.80 2.61 -7.05
N ASN A 10 -9.56 3.59 -6.59
CA ASN A 10 -10.44 4.37 -7.42
C ASN A 10 -9.62 5.44 -8.16
N LYS A 11 -9.60 5.39 -9.49
CA LYS A 11 -8.83 6.33 -10.32
C LYS A 11 -9.35 7.78 -10.26
N GLN A 12 -10.62 7.98 -9.91
CA GLN A 12 -11.25 9.31 -9.90
C GLN A 12 -10.93 10.11 -8.65
N ASP A 13 -10.77 9.46 -7.49
CA ASP A 13 -10.57 10.16 -6.20
C ASP A 13 -9.43 9.59 -5.33
N GLY A 14 -8.73 8.57 -5.83
CA GLY A 14 -7.61 7.94 -5.14
C GLY A 14 -8.03 7.05 -3.96
N SER A 15 -9.32 6.91 -3.69
CA SER A 15 -9.78 6.11 -2.56
C SER A 15 -9.44 4.64 -2.72
N VAL A 16 -9.11 3.99 -1.61
CA VAL A 16 -8.75 2.58 -1.55
C VAL A 16 -9.86 1.79 -0.87
N THR A 17 -10.23 0.67 -1.46
CA THR A 17 -11.16 -0.31 -0.85
C THR A 17 -10.48 -1.66 -0.71
N ILE A 18 -10.96 -2.45 0.24
CA ILE A 18 -10.51 -3.83 0.44
C ILE A 18 -11.74 -4.71 0.34
N LYS A 19 -11.72 -5.69 -0.57
CA LYS A 19 -12.82 -6.64 -0.72
C LYS A 19 -13.12 -7.32 0.62
N ASN A 20 -14.41 -7.52 0.90
CA ASN A 20 -14.96 -8.05 2.17
C ASN A 20 -14.97 -7.08 3.36
N TYR A 21 -14.42 -5.87 3.23
CA TYR A 21 -14.44 -4.86 4.30
C TYR A 21 -15.23 -3.63 3.88
N PRO A 22 -16.26 -3.21 4.64
CA PRO A 22 -17.12 -2.08 4.30
C PRO A 22 -16.46 -0.74 4.66
N ILE A 23 -15.28 -0.46 4.12
CA ILE A 23 -14.57 0.81 4.32
C ILE A 23 -14.03 1.35 3.00
N ILE A 24 -14.12 2.68 2.86
CA ILE A 24 -13.48 3.44 1.79
C ILE A 24 -12.40 4.30 2.46
N LEU A 25 -11.15 3.93 2.22
CA LEU A 25 -9.98 4.64 2.72
C LEU A 25 -9.69 5.81 1.79
N LYS A 26 -9.87 7.03 2.28
CA LYS A 26 -9.58 8.27 1.56
C LYS A 26 -9.05 9.31 2.53
N LYS A 27 -8.62 10.46 2.03
CA LYS A 27 -8.25 11.57 2.91
C LYS A 27 -9.38 11.88 3.90
N GLY A 28 -9.04 11.95 5.18
CA GLY A 28 -9.99 12.24 6.24
C GLY A 28 -10.69 11.02 6.85
N THR A 29 -10.54 9.81 6.29
CA THR A 29 -10.98 8.58 6.97
C THR A 29 -10.26 8.52 8.32
N THR A 30 -11.02 8.32 9.39
CA THR A 30 -10.48 8.43 10.75
C THR A 30 -9.77 7.16 11.17
N ARG A 31 -8.79 7.33 12.06
CA ARG A 31 -8.10 6.22 12.72
C ARG A 31 -9.05 5.29 13.47
N GLU A 32 -10.13 5.82 14.03
CA GLU A 32 -11.16 5.03 14.71
C GLU A 32 -11.94 4.15 13.73
N GLU A 33 -12.46 4.72 12.63
CA GLU A 33 -13.15 3.96 11.58
C GLU A 33 -12.26 2.85 11.00
N ILE A 34 -11.01 3.18 10.69
CA ILE A 34 -10.00 2.22 10.22
C ILE A 34 -9.80 1.10 11.23
N GLY A 35 -9.54 1.46 12.49
CA GLY A 35 -9.32 0.51 13.57
C GLY A 35 -10.50 -0.43 13.74
N THR A 36 -11.73 0.09 13.76
CA THR A 36 -12.94 -0.72 13.94
C THR A 36 -13.17 -1.67 12.78
N VAL A 37 -13.06 -1.21 11.52
CA VAL A 37 -13.41 -2.05 10.36
C VAL A 37 -12.29 -3.02 10.00
N LEU A 38 -11.03 -2.61 10.08
CA LEU A 38 -9.87 -3.40 9.66
C LEU A 38 -9.18 -4.15 10.80
N THR A 39 -9.77 -4.21 12.01
CA THR A 39 -9.24 -5.01 13.15
C THR A 39 -8.82 -6.43 12.74
N PRO A 40 -9.60 -7.19 11.94
CA PRO A 40 -9.22 -8.56 11.58
C PRO A 40 -7.94 -8.67 10.74
N LEU A 41 -7.54 -7.59 10.05
CA LEU A 41 -6.33 -7.54 9.23
C LEU A 41 -5.15 -6.87 9.96
N TYR A 42 -5.39 -6.35 11.16
CA TYR A 42 -4.42 -5.53 11.88
C TYR A 42 -3.20 -6.35 12.30
N ARG A 43 -2.01 -5.84 11.97
CA ARG A 43 -0.73 -6.46 12.31
C ARG A 43 -0.01 -5.72 13.42
N SER A 44 0.23 -4.43 13.22
CA SER A 44 1.05 -3.62 14.11
C SER A 44 0.86 -2.13 13.82
N ASN A 45 1.44 -1.27 14.66
CA ASN A 45 1.55 0.15 14.41
C ASN A 45 2.90 0.70 14.89
N ILE A 46 3.30 1.85 14.33
CA ILE A 46 4.43 2.67 14.77
C ILE A 46 3.87 4.06 15.09
N ASP A 47 3.74 4.37 16.37
CA ASP A 47 3.28 5.67 16.86
C ASP A 47 4.48 6.54 17.22
N TYR A 48 4.62 7.69 16.53
CA TYR A 48 5.72 8.63 16.72
C TYR A 48 5.53 9.60 17.90
N LYS A 49 4.42 9.49 18.65
CA LYS A 49 4.11 10.29 19.85
C LYS A 49 4.03 11.79 19.61
N ASN A 50 3.73 12.19 18.38
CA ASN A 50 3.61 13.58 17.95
C ASN A 50 2.32 13.84 17.17
N GLY A 51 1.32 12.97 17.32
CA GLY A 51 0.07 13.01 16.56
C GLY A 51 0.12 12.23 15.24
N THR A 52 1.25 11.61 14.89
CA THR A 52 1.38 10.80 13.68
C THR A 52 1.67 9.33 13.98
N GLU A 53 1.10 8.42 13.20
CA GLU A 53 1.39 6.99 13.30
C GLU A 53 1.27 6.27 11.94
N TRP A 54 2.01 5.17 11.78
CA TRP A 54 1.74 4.19 10.74
C TRP A 54 0.98 3.00 11.33
N MET A 55 -0.14 2.62 10.73
CA MET A 55 -0.86 1.37 11.02
C MET A 55 -0.60 0.37 9.88
N PHE A 56 -0.25 -0.87 10.21
CA PHE A 56 0.07 -1.91 9.24
C PHE A 56 -0.94 -3.05 9.29
N PHE A 57 -1.35 -3.50 8.10
CA PHE A 57 -2.31 -4.56 7.89
C PHE A 57 -1.75 -5.62 6.93
N GLU A 58 -2.08 -6.88 7.17
CA GLU A 58 -1.66 -8.06 6.38
C GLU A 58 -2.90 -8.83 5.88
N ASP A 59 -2.69 -10.00 5.25
CA ASP A 59 -3.75 -10.82 4.64
C ASP A 59 -4.57 -10.07 3.56
N ILE A 60 -3.89 -9.18 2.83
CA ILE A 60 -4.40 -8.39 1.71
C ILE A 60 -3.65 -8.81 0.44
N GLU A 61 -4.33 -8.73 -0.70
CA GLU A 61 -3.69 -8.87 -2.01
C GLU A 61 -3.87 -7.60 -2.83
N PHE A 62 -2.81 -7.19 -3.52
CA PHE A 62 -2.91 -6.21 -4.60
C PHE A 62 -2.92 -6.98 -5.92
N SER A 63 -4.08 -7.03 -6.56
CA SER A 63 -4.35 -7.98 -7.64
C SER A 63 -4.29 -9.43 -7.13
N GLU A 64 -3.37 -10.24 -7.64
CA GLU A 64 -3.11 -11.63 -7.20
C GLU A 64 -1.84 -11.75 -6.33
N CYS A 65 -1.19 -10.64 -6.01
CA CYS A 65 0.04 -10.61 -5.23
C CYS A 65 -0.25 -10.29 -3.76
N PRO A 66 0.17 -11.15 -2.80
CA PRO A 66 0.12 -10.80 -1.39
C PRO A 66 0.84 -9.47 -1.13
N CYS A 67 0.25 -8.62 -0.30
CA CYS A 67 0.84 -7.34 0.06
C CYS A 67 0.57 -6.97 1.51
N THR A 68 1.38 -6.05 2.02
CA THR A 68 1.08 -5.33 3.26
C THR A 68 0.56 -3.94 2.92
N LEU A 69 -0.39 -3.49 3.74
CA LEU A 69 -0.99 -2.17 3.66
C LEU A 69 -0.55 -1.36 4.87
N GLY A 70 0.19 -0.28 4.63
CA GLY A 70 0.49 0.74 5.62
C GLY A 70 -0.46 1.92 5.47
N LEU A 71 -1.00 2.45 6.56
CA LEU A 71 -1.83 3.64 6.59
C LEU A 71 -1.17 4.67 7.49
N TYR A 72 -0.81 5.82 6.94
CA TYR A 72 -0.25 6.93 7.71
C TYR A 72 -1.38 7.84 8.20
N ILE A 73 -1.45 7.95 9.51
CA ILE A 73 -2.40 8.77 10.23
C ILE A 73 -1.68 10.03 10.69
N ASP A 74 -2.23 11.20 10.38
CA ASP A 74 -1.78 12.49 10.87
C ASP A 74 -2.94 13.16 11.62
N ASN A 75 -2.74 13.43 12.91
CA ASN A 75 -3.74 14.01 13.80
C ASN A 75 -5.10 13.28 13.76
N GLY A 76 -5.05 11.94 13.70
CA GLY A 76 -6.23 11.07 13.72
C GLY A 76 -6.90 10.83 12.36
N ILE A 77 -6.39 11.41 11.28
CA ILE A 77 -6.92 11.23 9.93
C ILE A 77 -5.92 10.59 8.96
N LEU A 78 -6.41 9.78 8.04
CA LEU A 78 -5.62 9.19 6.97
C LEU A 78 -5.13 10.25 6.00
N THR A 79 -3.83 10.25 5.72
CA THR A 79 -3.17 11.16 4.77
C THR A 79 -2.31 10.45 3.73
N GLU A 80 -1.85 9.24 4.00
CA GLU A 80 -1.03 8.46 3.09
C GLU A 80 -1.30 6.96 3.24
N VAL A 81 -1.18 6.24 2.13
CA VAL A 81 -1.30 4.78 2.03
C VAL A 81 0.00 4.25 1.47
N LYS A 82 0.62 3.26 2.11
CA LYS A 82 1.76 2.50 1.60
C LYS A 82 1.30 1.11 1.20
N ILE A 83 1.73 0.64 0.04
CA ILE A 83 1.47 -0.72 -0.44
C ILE A 83 2.83 -1.37 -0.68
N THR A 84 3.07 -2.52 -0.06
CA THR A 84 4.29 -3.30 -0.28
C THR A 84 3.91 -4.70 -0.75
N ILE A 85 4.15 -5.00 -2.02
CA ILE A 85 4.01 -6.36 -2.57
C ILE A 85 5.05 -7.28 -1.95
N VAL A 86 4.64 -8.50 -1.64
CA VAL A 86 5.49 -9.63 -1.25
C VAL A 86 5.59 -10.57 -2.45
N PRO A 87 6.70 -10.57 -3.20
CA PRO A 87 6.87 -11.44 -4.37
C PRO A 87 6.81 -12.92 -4.01
N ALA A 88 6.28 -13.74 -4.93
CA ALA A 88 6.21 -15.19 -4.76
C ALA A 88 7.60 -15.84 -4.71
N HIS A 89 8.56 -15.27 -5.43
CA HIS A 89 9.96 -15.70 -5.45
C HIS A 89 10.80 -14.79 -4.56
N SER A 90 10.83 -15.09 -3.26
CA SER A 90 11.70 -14.38 -2.32
C SER A 90 13.12 -14.95 -2.35
N ASP A 91 13.88 -14.61 -3.41
CA ASP A 91 15.33 -14.83 -3.39
C ASP A 91 15.94 -13.89 -2.35
N ARG A 92 16.47 -14.51 -1.29
CA ARG A 92 17.10 -13.79 -0.18
C ARG A 92 18.60 -13.81 -0.35
N SER A 93 19.23 -12.68 -0.07
CA SER A 93 20.68 -12.59 0.15
C SER A 93 21.11 -13.52 1.28
N ALA A 94 22.42 -13.79 1.38
CA ALA A 94 22.99 -14.59 2.47
C ALA A 94 22.67 -14.05 3.88
N ALA A 95 22.32 -12.76 4.00
CA ALA A 95 21.91 -12.11 5.25
C ALA A 95 20.39 -12.12 5.49
N GLY A 96 19.61 -12.78 4.62
CA GLY A 96 18.16 -12.97 4.78
C GLY A 96 17.28 -11.84 4.24
N TRP A 97 17.88 -10.77 3.70
CA TRP A 97 17.19 -9.66 3.01
C TRP A 97 16.80 -10.02 1.59
N SER A 98 15.73 -9.42 1.07
CA SER A 98 15.36 -9.53 -0.35
C SER A 98 16.53 -9.13 -1.26
N SER A 99 16.73 -9.86 -2.34
CA SER A 99 17.66 -9.46 -3.39
C SER A 99 17.16 -8.21 -4.14
N ASN A 100 18.04 -7.50 -4.83
CA ASN A 100 17.63 -6.40 -5.72
C ASN A 100 16.66 -6.90 -6.81
N ALA A 101 16.86 -8.11 -7.33
CA ALA A 101 15.96 -8.71 -8.31
C ALA A 101 14.53 -8.91 -7.75
N THR A 102 14.41 -9.34 -6.49
CA THR A 102 13.11 -9.45 -5.80
C THR A 102 12.47 -8.08 -5.59
N VAL A 103 13.26 -7.04 -5.31
CA VAL A 103 12.75 -5.66 -5.23
C VAL A 103 12.26 -5.17 -6.59
N ASP A 104 13.03 -5.40 -7.65
CA ASP A 104 12.67 -5.02 -9.01
C ASP A 104 11.41 -5.75 -9.50
N GLU A 105 11.26 -7.03 -9.14
CA GLU A 105 10.03 -7.81 -9.40
C GLU A 105 8.82 -7.19 -8.69
N ALA A 106 8.94 -6.86 -7.40
CA ALA A 106 7.87 -6.20 -6.66
C ALA A 106 7.44 -4.87 -7.30
N VAL A 107 8.42 -4.04 -7.68
CA VAL A 107 8.19 -2.76 -8.38
C VAL A 107 7.46 -2.99 -9.69
N LEU A 108 7.91 -3.94 -10.52
CA LEU A 108 7.29 -4.23 -11.81
C LEU A 108 5.85 -4.70 -11.66
N LEU A 109 5.57 -5.60 -10.71
CA LEU A 109 4.22 -6.08 -10.41
C LEU A 109 3.30 -4.94 -9.97
N ALA A 110 3.78 -4.06 -9.09
CA ALA A 110 3.00 -2.91 -8.62
C ALA A 110 2.74 -1.91 -9.74
N LEU A 111 3.74 -1.58 -10.57
CA LEU A 111 3.58 -0.67 -11.70
C LEU A 111 2.56 -1.17 -12.73
N ILE A 112 2.54 -2.48 -12.99
CA ILE A 112 1.52 -3.09 -13.86
C ILE A 112 0.13 -2.87 -13.27
N GLU A 113 -0.06 -3.16 -11.98
CA GLU A 113 -1.36 -3.05 -11.34
C GLU A 113 -1.82 -1.58 -11.21
N TYR A 114 -0.94 -0.67 -10.81
CA TYR A 114 -1.24 0.76 -10.79
C TYR A 114 -1.65 1.25 -12.19
N ARG A 115 -0.97 0.81 -13.25
CA ARG A 115 -1.35 1.17 -14.62
C ARG A 115 -2.75 0.67 -14.98
N ILE A 116 -3.11 -0.55 -14.54
CA ILE A 116 -4.43 -1.14 -14.80
C ILE A 116 -5.51 -0.37 -14.03
N GLN A 117 -5.35 -0.18 -12.72
CA GLN A 117 -6.37 0.43 -11.87
C GLN A 117 -6.52 1.93 -12.15
N LEU A 118 -5.42 2.65 -12.38
CA LEU A 118 -5.42 4.11 -12.57
C LEU A 118 -5.57 4.52 -14.03
N GLY A 119 -5.32 3.61 -14.98
CA GLY A 119 -5.41 3.89 -16.41
C GLY A 119 -4.37 4.89 -16.94
N ARG A 120 -3.25 5.04 -16.23
CA ARG A 120 -2.14 5.93 -16.61
C ARG A 120 -0.79 5.20 -16.53
N PRO A 121 0.15 5.47 -17.44
CA PRO A 121 1.53 4.97 -17.31
C PRO A 121 2.27 5.76 -16.24
N PHE A 122 3.21 5.13 -15.53
CA PHE A 122 4.13 5.79 -14.60
C PHE A 122 5.43 6.06 -15.33
N LYS A 123 5.67 7.32 -15.72
CA LYS A 123 6.89 7.67 -16.49
C LYS A 123 8.12 7.84 -15.63
N ASP A 124 7.96 8.51 -14.48
CA ASP A 124 9.06 8.91 -13.60
C ASP A 124 8.86 8.37 -12.18
N GLU A 125 8.46 7.10 -12.05
CA GLU A 125 8.20 6.41 -10.78
C GLU A 125 7.03 6.98 -9.96
N LYS A 126 6.46 8.10 -10.42
CA LYS A 126 5.35 8.83 -9.80
C LYS A 126 4.37 9.29 -10.84
N GLU A 127 3.10 9.36 -10.45
CA GLU A 127 2.04 9.97 -11.23
C GLU A 127 1.19 10.89 -10.35
N PHE A 128 0.83 12.05 -10.90
CA PHE A 128 0.08 13.07 -10.20
C PHE A 128 -1.37 13.13 -10.69
N PHE A 129 -2.27 13.31 -9.75
CA PHE A 129 -3.71 13.41 -9.93
C PHE A 129 -4.23 14.63 -9.19
N ASP A 130 -5.45 15.07 -9.50
CA ASP A 130 -6.05 16.23 -8.81
C ASP A 130 -6.26 15.97 -7.30
N TRP A 131 -6.40 14.69 -6.93
CA TRP A 131 -6.59 14.21 -5.56
C TRP A 131 -5.29 13.87 -4.81
N GLY A 132 -4.13 13.83 -5.47
CA GLY A 132 -2.88 13.44 -4.82
C GLY A 132 -1.81 12.92 -5.77
N GLU A 133 -0.90 12.11 -5.24
CA GLU A 133 0.16 11.43 -6.00
C GLU A 133 0.16 9.93 -5.70
N VAL A 134 0.60 9.14 -6.68
CA VAL A 134 0.93 7.73 -6.52
C VAL A 134 2.40 7.56 -6.86
N TRP A 135 3.15 6.80 -6.07
CA TRP A 135 4.55 6.48 -6.35
C TRP A 135 4.80 4.98 -6.29
N CYS A 136 5.81 4.53 -7.02
CA CYS A 136 6.32 3.18 -6.98
C CYS A 136 7.77 3.18 -7.46
N LEU A 137 8.71 2.92 -6.53
CA LEU A 137 10.14 2.89 -6.79
C LEU A 137 10.84 1.87 -5.88
N PRO A 138 12.01 1.35 -6.29
CA PRO A 138 12.80 0.47 -5.44
C PRO A 138 13.43 1.24 -4.25
N ASP A 139 13.46 0.61 -3.06
CA ASP A 139 14.30 1.03 -1.94
C ASP A 139 15.30 -0.09 -1.61
N TYR A 140 16.42 -0.10 -2.33
CA TYR A 140 17.47 -1.10 -2.15
C TYR A 140 18.14 -1.02 -0.77
N LYS A 141 18.10 0.14 -0.10
CA LYS A 141 18.66 0.27 1.26
C LYS A 141 17.81 -0.49 2.27
N ARG A 142 16.50 -0.54 2.04
CA ARG A 142 15.54 -1.30 2.85
C ARG A 142 15.25 -2.68 2.29
N SER A 143 15.79 -3.01 1.12
CA SER A 143 15.52 -4.27 0.41
C SER A 143 14.02 -4.52 0.21
N GLU A 144 13.28 -3.45 -0.10
CA GLU A 144 11.84 -3.49 -0.34
C GLU A 144 11.45 -2.56 -1.50
N MET A 145 10.26 -2.78 -2.04
CA MET A 145 9.59 -1.76 -2.86
C MET A 145 9.04 -0.67 -1.95
N ASN A 146 9.21 0.58 -2.36
CA ASN A 146 8.52 1.71 -1.77
C ASN A 146 7.38 2.13 -2.73
N SER A 147 6.13 1.96 -2.33
CA SER A 147 5.00 2.38 -3.16
C SER A 147 3.82 2.81 -2.33
N GLY A 148 2.96 3.65 -2.90
CA GLY A 148 1.80 4.14 -2.19
C GLY A 148 1.08 5.31 -2.84
N ILE A 149 0.15 5.87 -2.08
CA ILE A 149 -0.71 6.99 -2.43
C ILE A 149 -0.59 8.06 -1.34
N LYS A 150 -0.41 9.32 -1.73
CA LYS A 150 -0.39 10.46 -0.81
C LYS A 150 -1.46 11.44 -1.25
N TYR A 151 -2.39 11.70 -0.35
CA TYR A 151 -3.52 12.57 -0.65
C TYR A 151 -3.12 14.04 -0.53
N LYS A 152 -3.72 14.88 -1.39
CA LYS A 152 -3.56 16.34 -1.37
C LYS A 152 -4.37 16.97 -0.24
#